data_AF-A0A538JW51-F1
#
_entry.id   AF-A0A538JW51-F1
#
_cell.length_a   1.000
_cell.length_b   1.000
_cell.length_c   1.000
_cell.angle_alpha   90.00
_cell.angle_beta   90.00
_cell.angle_gamma   90.00
#
_symmetry.space_group_name_H-M   'P 1'
#
loop_
_entity.id
_entity.type
_entity.pdbx_description
1 polymer ?
#
loop_
_entity_poly.entity_id
_entity_poly.type
_entity_poly.pdbx_seq_one_letter_code
_entity_poly.pdbx_strand_id
1 'polypeptide(L)'
;MDGEHLGLGRRAARGVGVLSYAWLATGFRPFSSGALLATLCAGLVVVGVGTRRRLPPPTPRRGVGASVWGVLAGTLAVWELASFLQHPRAHHPTLSSMANRALADHPGRALGFVVWLGVGVVLSRR
;
A
#
# COMPACT_ATOMS: atom_id res chain seq x y z
N MET A 1 -2.04 -5.79 -36.72
CA MET A 1 -2.87 -5.60 -35.50
C MET A 1 -2.15 -6.17 -34.27
N ASP A 2 -0.81 -6.15 -34.24
CA ASP A 2 -0.01 -7.03 -33.38
C ASP A 2 0.50 -6.35 -32.10
N GLY A 3 0.40 -5.02 -32.02
CA GLY A 3 0.87 -4.23 -30.89
C GLY A 3 0.00 -4.32 -29.62
N GLU A 4 -1.30 -4.55 -29.78
CA GLU A 4 -2.27 -4.62 -28.66
C GLU A 4 -2.04 -5.87 -27.79
N HIS A 5 -1.81 -7.03 -28.42
CA HIS A 5 -1.55 -8.29 -27.72
C HIS A 5 -0.24 -8.27 -26.91
N LEU A 6 0.82 -7.65 -27.45
CA LEU A 6 2.10 -7.46 -26.74
C LEU A 6 1.97 -6.52 -25.54
N GLY A 7 1.12 -5.48 -25.66
CA GLY A 7 0.81 -4.56 -24.57
C GLY A 7 0.03 -5.22 -23.43
N LEU A 8 -0.99 -6.02 -23.76
CA LEU A 8 -1.79 -6.79 -22.81
C LEU A 8 -0.95 -7.84 -22.07
N GLY A 9 -0.10 -8.60 -22.77
CA GLY A 9 0.77 -9.60 -22.17
C GLY A 9 1.74 -9.01 -21.14
N ARG A 10 2.34 -7.85 -21.43
CA ARG A 10 3.21 -7.13 -20.48
C ARG A 10 2.47 -6.62 -19.24
N ARG A 11 1.23 -6.15 -19.40
CA ARG A 11 0.39 -5.70 -18.28
C ARG A 11 -0.02 -6.87 -17.40
N ALA A 12 -0.44 -7.98 -18.00
CA ALA A 12 -0.78 -9.22 -17.31
C ALA A 12 0.43 -9.76 -16.53
N ALA A 13 1.61 -9.86 -17.16
CA ALA A 13 2.83 -10.31 -16.50
C ALA A 13 3.22 -9.45 -15.30
N ARG A 14 3.06 -8.12 -15.40
CA ARG A 14 3.27 -7.20 -14.27
C ARG A 14 2.24 -7.41 -13.17
N GLY A 15 0.97 -7.56 -13.53
CA GLY A 15 -0.10 -7.85 -12.57
C GLY A 15 0.17 -9.14 -11.80
N VAL A 16 0.51 -10.21 -12.51
CA VAL A 16 0.89 -11.50 -11.94
C VAL A 16 2.13 -11.35 -11.05
N GLY A 17 3.17 -10.65 -11.50
CA GLY A 17 4.37 -10.42 -10.68
C GLY A 17 4.08 -9.67 -9.37
N VAL A 18 3.22 -8.64 -9.42
CA VAL A 18 2.79 -7.90 -8.23
C VAL A 18 1.97 -8.80 -7.29
N LEU A 19 1.03 -9.58 -7.84
CA LEU A 19 0.20 -10.50 -7.05
C LEU A 19 1.05 -11.58 -6.38
N SER A 20 1.96 -12.21 -7.12
CA SER A 20 2.86 -13.24 -6.60
C SER A 20 3.78 -12.68 -5.52
N TYR A 21 4.36 -11.50 -5.74
CA TYR A 21 5.18 -10.84 -4.71
C TYR A 21 4.36 -10.48 -3.47
N ALA A 22 3.16 -9.91 -3.64
CA ALA A 22 2.28 -9.56 -2.52
C ALA A 22 1.89 -10.79 -1.70
N TRP A 23 1.56 -11.89 -2.36
CA TRP A 23 1.25 -13.17 -1.72
C TRP A 23 2.43 -13.70 -0.89
N LEU A 24 3.63 -13.72 -1.49
CA LEU A 24 4.85 -14.18 -0.83
C LEU A 24 5.23 -13.28 0.36
N ALA A 25 5.28 -11.96 0.14
CA ALA A 25 5.72 -10.99 1.13
C ALA A 25 4.81 -10.99 2.38
N THR A 26 3.50 -11.14 2.19
CA THR A 26 2.52 -11.16 3.29
C THR A 26 2.39 -12.50 4.00
N GLY A 27 3.01 -13.56 3.44
CA GLY A 27 3.08 -14.89 4.04
C GLY A 27 4.07 -15.00 5.19
N PHE A 28 5.07 -14.11 5.24
CA PHE A 28 6.03 -14.09 6.33
C PHE A 28 5.40 -13.57 7.64
N ARG A 29 5.88 -14.09 8.76
CA ARG A 29 5.47 -13.59 10.09
C ARG A 29 5.93 -12.13 10.23
N PRO A 30 5.10 -11.23 10.79
CA PRO A 30 5.51 -9.85 11.08
C PRO A 30 6.80 -9.82 11.91
N PHE A 31 7.67 -8.85 11.64
CA PHE A 31 8.96 -8.68 12.32
C PHE A 31 9.90 -9.90 12.25
N SER A 32 9.84 -10.67 11.16
CA SER A 32 10.76 -11.78 10.89
C SER A 32 11.86 -11.37 9.91
N SER A 33 12.96 -12.12 9.91
CA SER A 33 14.04 -11.98 8.93
C SER A 33 13.54 -12.19 7.49
N GLY A 34 12.55 -13.07 7.28
CA GLY A 34 11.92 -13.29 5.97
C GLY A 34 11.19 -12.05 5.44
N ALA A 35 10.40 -11.38 6.29
CA ALA A 35 9.72 -10.13 5.94
C ALA A 35 10.72 -9.00 5.67
N LEU A 36 11.81 -8.94 6.44
CA LEU A 36 12.90 -8.00 6.22
C LEU A 36 13.56 -8.22 4.86
N LEU A 37 13.95 -9.45 4.55
CA LEU A 37 14.58 -9.81 3.27
C LEU A 37 13.67 -9.48 2.09
N ALA A 38 12.39 -9.85 2.16
CA ALA A 38 11.42 -9.52 1.10
C ALA A 38 11.36 -8.01 0.83
N THR A 39 11.30 -7.21 1.90
CA THR A 39 11.25 -5.74 1.81
C THR A 39 12.55 -5.16 1.27
N LEU A 40 13.71 -5.63 1.75
CA LEU A 40 15.02 -5.17 1.28
C LEU A 40 15.23 -5.51 -0.20
N CYS A 41 14.93 -6.73 -0.61
CA CYS A 41 15.04 -7.14 -2.02
C CYS A 41 14.15 -6.27 -2.91
N ALA A 42 12.89 -6.03 -2.52
CA ALA A 42 12.00 -5.14 -3.27
C ALA A 42 12.53 -3.69 -3.30
N GLY A 43 13.03 -3.18 -2.17
CA GLY A 43 13.64 -1.85 -2.08
C GLY A 43 14.86 -1.71 -3.00
N LEU A 44 15.76 -2.69 -3.00
CA LEU A 44 16.93 -2.72 -3.88
C LEU A 44 16.54 -2.75 -5.36
N VAL A 45 15.51 -3.53 -5.73
CA VAL A 45 14.98 -3.54 -7.10
C VAL A 45 14.43 -2.16 -7.47
N VAL A 46 13.64 -1.53 -6.61
CA VAL A 46 13.08 -0.18 -6.86
C VAL A 46 14.20 0.85 -7.01
N VAL A 47 15.19 0.85 -6.12
CA VAL A 47 16.35 1.75 -6.21
C VAL A 47 17.14 1.51 -7.48
N GLY A 48 17.44 0.25 -7.82
CA GLY A 48 18.18 -0.09 -9.03
C GLY A 48 17.45 0.29 -10.32
N VAL A 49 16.12 0.16 -10.34
CA VAL A 49 15.30 0.63 -11.48
C VAL A 49 15.22 2.15 -11.51
N GLY A 50 15.09 2.79 -10.35
CA GLY A 50 15.01 4.23 -10.20
C GLY A 50 16.30 4.93 -10.62
N THR A 51 17.47 4.42 -10.23
CA THR A 51 18.77 5.00 -10.63
C THR A 51 19.02 4.89 -12.14
N ARG A 52 18.52 3.84 -12.79
CA ARG A 52 18.59 3.68 -14.25
C ARG A 52 17.63 4.60 -15.00
N ARG A 53 16.51 4.99 -14.37
CA ARG A 53 15.52 5.90 -14.95
C ARG A 53 15.81 7.30 -14.44
N ARG A 54 16.48 8.14 -15.24
CA ARG A 54 16.64 9.57 -14.95
C ARG A 54 15.26 10.24 -14.94
N LEU A 55 14.59 10.23 -13.80
CA LEU A 55 13.33 10.95 -13.59
C LEU A 55 13.67 12.41 -13.31
N PRO A 56 12.98 13.37 -13.95
CA PRO A 56 13.14 14.78 -13.63
C PRO A 56 12.81 15.02 -12.15
N PRO A 57 13.49 15.98 -11.50
CA PRO A 57 13.20 16.31 -10.11
C PRO A 57 11.72 16.71 -9.98
N PRO A 58 11.03 16.22 -8.93
CA PRO A 58 9.63 16.57 -8.73
C PRO A 58 9.48 18.08 -8.57
N THR A 59 8.48 18.65 -9.23
CA THR A 59 8.14 20.06 -9.04
C THR A 59 7.62 20.26 -7.61
N PRO A 60 8.08 21.28 -6.87
CA PRO A 60 7.62 21.53 -5.52
C PRO A 60 6.13 21.86 -5.54
N ARG A 61 5.32 20.94 -5.00
CA ARG A 61 3.87 21.10 -4.86
C ARG A 61 3.60 21.94 -3.59
N ARG A 62 2.87 23.05 -3.73
CA ARG A 62 2.54 23.97 -2.61
C ARG A 62 1.92 23.20 -1.42
N GLY A 63 2.25 23.61 -0.20
CA GLY A 63 1.92 22.96 1.08
C GLY A 63 0.44 22.81 1.45
N VAL A 64 -0.50 23.13 0.55
CA VAL A 64 -1.95 22.92 0.72
C VAL A 64 -2.28 21.45 0.94
N GLY A 65 -1.47 20.53 0.39
CA GLY A 65 -1.64 19.10 0.64
C GLY A 65 -1.45 18.74 2.12
N ALA A 66 -0.50 19.36 2.82
CA ALA A 66 -0.19 19.00 4.19
C ALA A 66 -1.31 19.38 5.16
N SER A 67 -1.94 20.54 4.98
CA SER A 67 -3.07 20.96 5.84
C SER A 67 -4.30 20.09 5.63
N VAL A 68 -4.62 19.73 4.37
CA VAL A 68 -5.72 18.80 4.06
C VAL A 68 -5.49 17.44 4.72
N TRP A 69 -4.28 16.88 4.58
CA TRP A 69 -3.93 15.63 5.25
C TRP A 69 -3.95 15.75 6.77
N GLY A 70 -3.51 16.88 7.34
CA GLY A 70 -3.57 17.14 8.77
C GLY A 70 -5.00 17.18 9.30
N VAL A 71 -5.92 17.86 8.60
CA VAL A 71 -7.34 17.88 8.96
C VAL A 71 -7.95 16.49 8.88
N LEU A 72 -7.74 15.76 7.78
CA LEU A 72 -8.24 14.40 7.62
C LEU A 72 -7.72 13.46 8.71
N ALA A 73 -6.41 13.51 9.00
CA ALA A 73 -5.80 12.70 10.04
C ALA A 73 -6.31 13.07 11.44
N GLY A 74 -6.48 14.37 11.71
CA GLY A 74 -7.03 14.87 12.97
C GLY A 74 -8.47 14.43 13.19
N THR A 75 -9.34 14.59 12.18
CA THR A 75 -10.73 14.12 12.23
C THR A 75 -10.79 12.61 12.45
N LEU A 76 -9.98 11.84 11.73
CA LEU A 76 -9.89 10.39 11.90
C LEU A 76 -9.43 9.99 13.31
N ALA A 77 -8.44 10.69 13.86
CA ALA A 77 -7.94 10.45 15.21
C ALA A 77 -8.98 10.76 16.29
N VAL A 78 -9.73 11.86 16.16
CA VAL A 78 -10.83 12.20 17.07
C VAL A 78 -11.93 11.15 17.01
N TRP A 79 -12.31 10.72 15.81
CA TRP A 79 -13.31 9.65 15.62
C TRP A 79 -12.84 8.31 16.20
N GLU A 80 -11.56 7.95 16.00
CA GLU A 80 -10.96 6.71 16.54
C GLU A 80 -10.99 6.74 18.08
N LEU A 81 -10.62 7.87 18.68
CA LEU A 81 -10.64 8.06 20.13
C LEU A 81 -12.06 8.01 20.70
N ALA A 82 -13.02 8.67 20.04
CA ALA A 82 -14.42 8.63 20.44
C ALA A 82 -14.97 7.19 20.40
N SER A 83 -14.68 6.45 19.34
CA SER A 83 -15.10 5.05 19.18
C SER A 83 -14.46 4.14 20.23
N PHE A 84 -13.19 4.39 20.56
CA PHE A 84 -12.47 3.62 21.58
C PHE A 84 -13.05 3.78 22.99
N LEU A 85 -13.54 4.98 23.33
CA LEU A 85 -14.10 5.30 24.65
C LEU A 85 -15.54 4.80 24.83
N GLN A 86 -16.27 4.51 23.74
CA GLN A 86 -17.66 4.05 23.81
C GLN A 86 -17.75 2.54 24.11
N HIS A 87 -18.72 2.13 24.93
CA HIS A 87 -19.03 0.73 25.25
C HIS A 87 -20.49 0.42 24.89
N PRO A 88 -20.80 -0.78 24.34
CA PRO A 88 -19.89 -1.90 24.02
C PRO A 88 -19.09 -1.69 22.72
N ARG A 89 -17.83 -2.15 22.69
CA ARG A 89 -16.94 -2.05 21.51
C ARG A 89 -17.46 -2.71 20.23
N ALA A 90 -18.44 -3.61 20.34
CA ALA A 90 -19.08 -4.24 19.19
C ALA A 90 -19.86 -3.23 18.32
N HIS A 91 -20.39 -2.17 18.91
CA HIS A 91 -21.18 -1.14 18.23
C HIS A 91 -20.36 0.08 17.79
N HIS A 92 -19.13 0.20 18.30
CA HIS A 92 -18.21 1.32 18.02
C HIS A 92 -16.84 0.80 17.55
N PRO A 93 -16.77 0.07 16.42
CA PRO A 93 -15.53 -0.48 15.92
C PRO A 93 -14.56 0.65 15.54
N THR A 94 -13.35 0.60 16.09
CA THR A 94 -12.24 1.47 15.69
C THR A 94 -11.69 1.03 14.33
N LEU A 95 -11.09 1.93 13.56
CA LEU A 95 -10.40 1.61 12.30
C LEU A 95 -9.35 0.53 12.54
N SER A 96 -8.63 0.59 13.65
CA SER A 96 -7.67 -0.45 14.04
C SER A 96 -8.32 -1.83 14.18
N SER A 97 -9.51 -1.90 14.78
CA SER A 97 -10.25 -3.17 14.91
C SER A 97 -10.79 -3.69 13.58
N MET A 98 -11.24 -2.79 12.70
CA MET A 98 -11.67 -3.14 11.34
C MET A 98 -10.49 -3.66 10.51
N ALA A 99 -9.36 -2.96 10.57
CA ALA A 99 -8.13 -3.35 9.88
C ALA A 99 -7.63 -4.72 10.37
N ASN A 100 -7.62 -4.96 11.69
CA ASN A 100 -7.23 -6.26 12.23
C ASN A 100 -8.11 -7.41 11.72
N ARG A 101 -9.43 -7.20 11.62
CA ARG A 101 -10.35 -8.20 11.05
C ARG A 101 -10.10 -8.39 9.56
N ALA A 102 -9.98 -7.31 8.80
CA ALA A 102 -9.74 -7.38 7.35
C ALA A 102 -8.39 -8.02 6.99
N LEU A 103 -7.38 -7.85 7.84
CA LEU A 103 -6.01 -8.34 7.66
C LEU A 103 -5.70 -9.60 8.49
N ALA A 104 -6.70 -10.21 9.13
CA ALA A 104 -6.50 -11.40 9.97
C ALA A 104 -5.90 -12.55 9.14
N ASP A 105 -6.50 -12.78 7.98
CA ASP A 105 -6.12 -13.89 7.11
C ASP A 105 -5.07 -13.48 6.08
N HIS A 106 -4.32 -14.47 5.62
CA HIS A 106 -3.31 -14.30 4.58
C HIS A 106 -3.83 -13.64 3.29
N PRO A 107 -4.97 -14.06 2.70
CA PRO A 107 -5.51 -13.39 1.51
C PRO A 107 -5.90 -11.93 1.79
N GLY A 108 -6.42 -11.61 2.97
CA GLY A 108 -6.75 -10.24 3.37
C GLY A 108 -5.51 -9.34 3.38
N ARG A 109 -4.40 -9.83 3.95
CA ARG A 109 -3.10 -9.13 3.92
C ARG A 109 -2.58 -8.94 2.49
N ALA A 110 -2.62 -9.99 1.67
CA ALA A 110 -2.16 -9.91 0.28
C ALA A 110 -2.95 -8.87 -0.51
N LEU A 111 -4.29 -8.88 -0.41
CA LEU A 111 -5.15 -7.89 -1.05
C LEU A 111 -4.89 -6.47 -0.55
N GLY A 112 -4.81 -6.28 0.76
CA GLY A 112 -4.48 -4.99 1.36
C GLY A 112 -3.14 -4.44 0.85
N PHE A 113 -2.15 -5.30 0.71
CA PHE A 113 -0.83 -4.93 0.18
C PHE A 113 -0.87 -4.57 -1.31
N VAL A 114 -1.65 -5.30 -2.13
CA VAL A 114 -1.86 -4.96 -3.55
C VAL A 114 -2.56 -3.61 -3.70
N VAL A 115 -3.60 -3.36 -2.89
CA VAL A 115 -4.31 -2.07 -2.88
C VAL A 115 -3.35 -0.93 -2.50
N TRP A 116 -2.52 -1.13 -1.48
CA TRP A 116 -1.51 -0.15 -1.06
C TRP A 116 -0.54 0.20 -2.20
N LEU A 117 0.01 -0.80 -2.89
CA LEU A 117 0.88 -0.59 -4.05
C LEU A 117 0.14 0.12 -5.19
N GLY A 118 -1.10 -0.26 -5.46
CA GLY A 118 -1.96 0.38 -6.46
C GLY A 118 -2.17 1.86 -6.18
N VAL A 119 -2.50 2.23 -4.93
CA VAL A 119 -2.63 3.62 -4.49
C VAL A 119 -1.32 4.38 -4.70
N GLY A 120 -0.17 3.80 -4.34
CA GLY A 120 1.14 4.43 -4.57
C GLY A 120 1.44 4.68 -6.06
N VAL A 121 1.05 3.75 -6.94
CA VAL A 121 1.17 3.91 -8.39
C VAL A 121 0.23 5.00 -8.92
N VAL A 122 -1.01 5.08 -8.42
CA VAL A 122 -1.96 6.13 -8.81
C VAL A 122 -1.46 7.49 -8.33
N LEU A 123 -0.96 7.58 -7.09
CA LEU A 123 -0.50 8.83 -6.50
C LEU A 123 0.78 9.35 -7.16
N SER A 124 1.71 8.46 -7.53
CA SER A 124 2.95 8.86 -8.23
C SER A 124 2.75 9.30 -9.68
N ARG A 125 1.56 9.06 -10.26
CA ARG A 125 1.20 9.53 -11.62
C ARG A 125 0.49 10.88 -11.63
N ARG A 126 0.18 11.47 -10.47
CA ARG A 126 -0.52 12.75 -10.31
C ARG A 126 0.43 13.90 -10.02
#